data_AF-A0A9D3ZNH0-F1
#
_entry.id   AF-A0A9D3ZNH0-F1
#
_cell.length_a   1.000
_cell.length_b   1.000
_cell.length_c   1.000
_cell.angle_alpha   90.00
_cell.angle_beta   90.00
_cell.angle_gamma   90.00
#
_symmetry.space_group_name_H-M   'P 1'
#
loop_
_entity.id
_entity.type
_entity.pdbx_description
1 polymer ?
#
loop_
_entity_poly.entity_id
_entity_poly.type
_entity_poly.pdbx_seq_one_letter_code
_entity_poly.pdbx_strand_id
1 'polypeptide(L)' 'MKAVVITTAGGPEVLQLQQVNHPEIKDDEILIKVEATALNRAPILSKGTVPTLLQRVQVLILV' A
#
# COMPACT_ATOMS: atom_id res chain seq x y z
N MET A 1 -10.83 7.66 -3.86
CA MET A 1 -11.11 6.40 -3.16
C MET A 1 -10.43 6.38 -1.79
N LYS A 2 -10.82 5.47 -0.91
CA LYS A 2 -10.14 5.31 0.38
C LYS A 2 -8.97 4.34 0.25
N ALA A 3 -7.90 4.63 0.96
CA ALA A 3 -6.77 3.71 1.07
C ALA A 3 -6.03 3.88 2.38
N VAL A 4 -5.39 2.80 2.84
CA VAL A 4 -4.40 2.89 3.92
C VAL A 4 -3.06 3.34 3.34
N VAL A 5 -2.46 4.39 3.89
CA VAL A 5 -1.21 5.00 3.42
C VAL A 5 -0.18 5.00 4.55
N ILE A 6 1.09 4.76 4.18
CA ILE A 6 2.26 4.89 5.06
C ILE A 6 3.14 5.99 4.46
N THR A 7 3.40 7.05 5.22
CA THR A 7 4.25 8.18 4.78
C THR A 7 5.59 8.24 5.51
N THR A 8 5.71 7.53 6.64
CA THR A 8 6.92 7.44 7.45
C THR A 8 7.11 6.01 7.94
N ALA A 9 8.36 5.63 8.22
CA ALA A 9 8.65 4.33 8.84
C ALA A 9 8.19 4.32 10.30
N GLY A 10 7.62 3.21 10.77
CA GLY A 10 7.18 3.04 12.15
C GLY A 10 6.43 1.73 12.38
N GLY A 11 5.82 1.59 13.56
CA GLY A 11 4.91 0.50 13.88
C GLY A 11 3.51 0.70 13.28
N PRO A 12 2.50 -0.09 13.67
CA PRO A 12 1.14 -0.01 13.13
C PRO A 12 0.49 1.39 13.22
N GLU A 13 0.95 2.22 14.14
CA GLU A 13 0.49 3.60 14.35
C GLU A 13 0.69 4.52 13.14
N VAL A 14 1.57 4.18 12.20
CA VAL A 14 1.81 4.97 10.98
C VAL A 14 0.82 4.66 9.86
N LEU A 15 -0.05 3.66 10.02
CA LEU A 15 -1.09 3.32 9.04
C LEU A 15 -2.23 4.33 9.11
N GLN A 16 -2.47 5.05 8.02
CA GLN A 16 -3.51 6.09 7.97
C GLN A 16 -4.54 5.81 6.88
N LEU A 17 -5.82 5.82 7.22
CA LEU A 17 -6.90 5.80 6.22
C LEU A 17 -7.05 7.20 5.62
N GLN A 18 -6.83 7.32 4.31
CA GLN A 18 -6.87 8.59 3.59
C GLN A 18 -7.75 8.52 2.34
N GLN A 19 -8.28 9.67 1.92
CA GLN A 19 -8.90 9.82 0.60
C GLN A 19 -7.81 10.14 -0.42
N VAL A 20 -7.72 9.34 -1.47
CA VAL A 20 -6.76 9.50 -2.57
C VAL A 20 -7.46 9.56 -3.92
N ASN A 21 -6.77 10.05 -4.95
CA ASN A 21 -7.29 10.03 -6.32
C ASN A 21 -7.43 8.60 -6.83
N HIS A 22 -8.32 8.38 -7.79
CA HIS A 22 -8.34 7.10 -8.49
C HIS A 22 -7.04 6.92 -9.28
N PRO A 23 -6.46 5.71 -9.29
CA PRO A 23 -5.27 5.43 -10.08
C PRO A 23 -5.61 5.53 -11.58
N GLU A 24 -4.68 6.11 -12.33
CA GLU A 24 -4.67 6.04 -13.79
C GLU A 24 -4.03 4.74 -14.24
N ILE A 25 -4.56 4.15 -15.30
CA ILE A 25 -4.16 2.84 -15.82
C ILE A 25 -3.35 2.99 -17.11
N LYS A 26 -2.35 2.13 -17.31
CA LYS A 26 -1.59 2.01 -18.55
C LYS A 26 -2.07 0.84 -19.41
N ASP A 27 -1.58 0.77 -20.64
CA ASP A 27 -1.99 -0.21 -21.65
C ASP A 27 -1.85 -1.68 -21.19
N ASP A 28 -0.89 -1.97 -20.30
CA ASP A 28 -0.56 -3.30 -19.79
C ASP A 28 -1.04 -3.58 -18.35
N GLU A 29 -1.89 -2.71 -17.81
CA GLU A 29 -2.39 -2.81 -16.44
C GLU A 29 -3.91 -3.09 -16.42
N ILE A 30 -4.39 -3.65 -15.31
CA ILE A 30 -5.83 -3.79 -15.03
C ILE A 30 -6.19 -3.05 -13.75
N LEU A 31 -7.30 -2.31 -13.76
CA LEU A 31 -7.82 -1.64 -12.57
C LEU A 31 -8.83 -2.55 -11.88
N ILE A 32 -8.53 -2.93 -10.64
CA ILE A 32 -9.36 -3.83 -9.84
C ILE A 32 -10.11 -3.02 -8.79
N LYS A 33 -11.44 -3.17 -8.76
CA LYS A 33 -12.24 -2.75 -7.60
C LYS A 33 -12.11 -3.81 -6.52
N VAL A 34 -11.47 -3.46 -5.41
CA VAL A 34 -11.25 -4.36 -4.29
C VAL A 34 -12.48 -4.37 -3.38
N GLU A 35 -13.04 -5.55 -3.13
CA GLU A 35 -14.14 -5.76 -2.18
C GLU A 35 -13.63 -6.24 -0.80
N ALA A 36 -12.49 -6.92 -0.78
CA ALA A 36 -11.84 -7.41 0.43
C ALA A 36 -10.33 -7.58 0.23
N THR A 37 -9.57 -7.44 1.32
CA THR A 37 -8.14 -7.73 1.37
C THR A 37 -7.73 -8.25 2.74
N ALA A 38 -6.51 -8.75 2.87
CA ALA A 38 -5.98 -9.33 4.10
C ALA A 38 -4.61 -8.75 4.46
N LEU A 39 -4.28 -8.80 5.75
CA LEU A 39 -2.93 -8.49 6.22
C LEU A 39 -2.01 -9.70 6.02
N ASN A 40 -0.87 -9.48 5.36
CA ASN A 40 0.19 -10.49 5.24
C ASN A 40 1.21 -10.33 6.37
N ARG A 41 1.94 -11.40 6.75
CA ARG A 41 3.01 -11.31 7.77
C ARG A 41 4.30 -10.65 7.25
N ALA A 42 4.53 -10.68 5.94
CA ALA A 42 5.77 -10.19 5.32
C ALA A 42 6.12 -8.72 5.65
N PRO A 43 5.17 -7.75 5.70
CA PRO A 43 5.48 -6.36 6.03
C PRO A 43 5.91 -6.13 7.49
N ILE A 44 5.57 -7.05 8.41
CA ILE A 44 5.86 -6.92 9.86
C ILE A 44 7.33 -7.29 10.14
N LEU A 45 7.93 -8.14 9.31
CA LEU A 45 9.30 -8.62 9.43
C LEU A 45 10.33 -7.65 8.82
N SER A 46 9.89 -6.71 7.99
CA SER A 46 10.74 -5.71 7.32
C SER A 46 11.11 -4.52 8.24
N LYS A 47 11.36 -4.78 9.53
CA LYS A 47 11.97 -3.79 10.42
C LYS A 47 13.46 -3.67 10.10
N GLY A 48 13.77 -2.88 9.06
CA GLY A 48 15.04 -2.16 8.99
C GLY A 48 16.17 -2.69 8.10
N THR A 49 15.97 -3.65 7.18
CA THR A 49 17.10 -4.07 6.31
C THR A 49 16.68 -4.62 4.94
N VAL A 50 16.18 -3.79 4.03
CA VAL A 50 16.49 -3.97 2.59
C VAL A 50 16.47 -2.62 1.87
N PRO A 51 17.55 -2.20 1.20
CA PRO A 51 17.51 -1.10 0.24
C PRO A 51 17.04 -1.68 -1.10
N THR A 52 15.73 -1.79 -1.31
CA THR A 52 15.17 -2.21 -2.61
C THR A 52 14.78 -0.99 -3.41
N LEU A 53 15.69 -0.63 -4.32
CA LEU A 53 15.40 0.07 -5.56
C LEU A 53 14.02 -0.36 -6.09
N LEU A 54 13.19 0.63 -6.41
CA LEU A 54 11.87 0.46 -7.04
C LEU A 54 10.85 -0.31 -6.21
N GLN A 55 10.47 0.24 -5.06
CA GLN A 55 9.16 -0.05 -4.50
C GLN A 55 8.42 1.25 -4.21
N ARG A 56 7.67 1.70 -5.24
CA ARG A 56 6.28 2.14 -5.03
C ARG A 56 5.53 0.97 -4.37
N VAL A 57 5.89 0.58 -3.15
CA VAL A 57 5.00 -0.20 -2.29
C VAL A 57 4.03 0.83 -1.73
N GLN A 58 3.13 1.26 -2.62
CA GLN A 58 1.80 1.63 -2.17
C GLN A 58 1.24 0.30 -1.65
N VAL A 59 1.28 0.06 -0.34
CA VAL A 59 0.34 -0.88 0.27
C VAL A 59 -1.03 -0.20 0.17
N LEU A 60 -1.56 -0.13 -1.05
CA LEU A 60 -2.86 0.43 -1.33
C LEU A 60 -3.85 -0.68 -0.99
N ILE A 61 -4.16 -0.79 0.31
CA ILE A 61 -5.35 -1.50 0.73
C ILE A 61 -6.51 -0.62 0.27
N LEU A 62 -6.96 -0.89 -0.94
CA LEU A 62 -8.17 -0.35 -1.55
C LEU A 62 -9.34 -0.88 -0.72
N VAL A 63 -9.98 -0.01 0.05
CA VAL A 63 -11.25 -0.26 0.74
C VAL A 63 -12.34 0.64 0.19
#